data_AF-E6VWJ4-F1
#
_entry.id   AF-E6VWJ4-F1
#
_cell.length_a   1.000
_cell.length_b   1.000
_cell.length_c   1.000
_cell.angle_alpha   90.00
_cell.angle_beta   90.00
_cell.angle_gamma   90.00
#
_symmetry.space_group_name_H-M   'P 1'
#
loop_
_entity.id
_entity.type
_entity.pdbx_description
1 polymer ?
#
loop_
_entity_poly.entity_id
_entity_poly.type
_entity_poly.pdbx_seq_one_letter_code
_entity_poly.pdbx_strand_id
1 'polypeptide(L)'
;METSLCISIFFELFWLDLIPVGTYIPPHLTVATFVALSLTTYFGLDQPGRISFVLFASMPLAWLGTRLEALLREQDRSNYNRLLNWVRNPKNPHLPSLIVMRSVGRTFVLSGLAFYVAVIALMYAFKAFFALYPSRLDIGVTWPHLWVAATLGGLMALRLKRAYAVLAAGIFLFMIFIFWGRF
;
A
#
# COMPACT_ATOMS: atom_id res chain seq x y z
N MET A 1 14.30 13.75 -1.39
CA MET A 1 13.56 13.42 -2.63
C MET A 1 13.87 12.01 -3.12
N GLU A 2 15.11 11.54 -3.06
CA GLU A 2 15.45 10.17 -3.47
C GLU A 2 14.75 9.10 -2.62
N THR A 3 14.75 9.26 -1.29
CA THR A 3 14.09 8.32 -0.35
C THR A 3 12.60 8.15 -0.61
N SER A 4 11.87 9.24 -0.89
CA SER A 4 10.44 9.19 -1.22
C SER A 4 10.13 8.43 -2.51
N LEU A 5 11.04 8.52 -3.50
CA LEU A 5 10.92 7.79 -4.75
C LEU A 5 11.18 6.30 -4.51
N CYS A 6 12.22 5.95 -3.74
CA CYS A 6 12.50 4.56 -3.38
C CYS A 6 11.36 3.90 -2.58
N ILE A 7 10.73 4.63 -1.65
CA ILE A 7 9.55 4.14 -0.90
C ILE A 7 8.37 3.87 -1.84
N SER A 8 8.12 4.78 -2.79
CA SER A 8 7.01 4.63 -3.74
C SER A 8 7.22 3.43 -4.67
N ILE A 9 8.43 3.30 -5.23
CA ILE A 9 8.82 2.15 -6.07
C ILE A 9 8.68 0.84 -5.30
N PHE A 10 9.11 0.81 -4.03
CA PHE A 10 9.00 -0.38 -3.19
C PHE A 10 7.55 -0.88 -3.10
N PHE A 11 6.60 0.00 -2.77
CA PHE A 11 5.20 -0.40 -2.65
C PHE A 11 4.56 -0.79 -3.97
N GLU A 12 4.94 -0.12 -5.07
CA GLU A 12 4.46 -0.45 -6.40
C GLU A 12 4.92 -1.85 -6.86
N LEU A 13 6.20 -2.17 -6.67
CA LEU A 13 6.72 -3.52 -6.94
C LEU A 13 6.13 -4.58 -6.00
N PHE A 14 6.00 -4.26 -4.71
CA PHE A 14 5.53 -5.23 -3.71
C PHE A 14 4.07 -5.63 -3.93
N TRP A 15 3.21 -4.70 -4.37
CA TRP A 15 1.78 -4.97 -4.59
C TRP A 15 1.40 -5.29 -6.04
N LEU A 16 2.38 -5.56 -6.91
CA LEU A 16 2.16 -5.80 -8.33
C LEU A 16 1.23 -7.01 -8.61
N ASP A 17 1.21 -8.05 -7.76
CA ASP A 17 0.29 -9.21 -7.90
C ASP A 17 -1.18 -8.87 -7.60
N LEU A 18 -1.44 -7.79 -6.86
CA LEU A 18 -2.77 -7.48 -6.35
C LEU A 18 -3.57 -6.59 -7.30
N ILE A 19 -3.74 -7.07 -8.54
CA ILE A 19 -4.53 -6.38 -9.57
C ILE A 19 -6.03 -6.55 -9.25
N PRO A 20 -6.84 -5.48 -9.30
CA PRO A 20 -8.29 -5.59 -9.12
C PRO A 20 -8.89 -6.36 -10.30
N VAL A 21 -9.27 -7.62 -10.06
CA VAL A 21 -9.96 -8.47 -11.05
C VAL A 21 -11.25 -9.01 -10.42
N GLY A 22 -12.38 -8.76 -11.07
CA GLY A 22 -13.69 -9.20 -10.61
C GLY A 22 -14.12 -8.50 -9.31
N THR A 23 -14.50 -9.27 -8.29
CA THR A 23 -14.99 -8.78 -6.98
C THR A 23 -13.86 -8.57 -5.96
N TYR A 24 -12.61 -8.85 -6.34
CA TYR A 24 -11.47 -8.67 -5.45
C TYR A 24 -11.12 -7.19 -5.28
N ILE A 25 -11.10 -6.70 -4.04
CA ILE A 25 -10.67 -5.35 -3.68
C ILE A 25 -9.23 -5.44 -3.16
N PRO A 26 -8.24 -4.93 -3.92
CA PRO A 26 -6.83 -5.01 -3.54
C PRO A 26 -6.51 -4.00 -2.42
N PRO A 27 -5.46 -4.26 -1.60
CA PRO A 27 -4.98 -3.35 -0.57
C PRO A 27 -4.78 -1.94 -1.11
N HIS A 28 -5.18 -0.94 -0.32
CA HIS A 28 -5.20 0.44 -0.75
C HIS A 28 -3.77 1.00 -0.76
N LEU A 29 -3.07 0.81 -1.89
CA LEU A 29 -1.64 1.11 -2.05
C LEU A 29 -1.31 2.54 -1.65
N THR A 30 -2.15 3.50 -2.04
CA THR A 30 -1.94 4.92 -1.73
C THR A 30 -1.99 5.21 -0.23
N VAL A 31 -2.78 4.49 0.56
CA VAL A 31 -2.83 4.71 2.02
C VAL A 31 -1.48 4.30 2.63
N ALA A 32 -0.97 3.12 2.28
CA ALA A 32 0.32 2.66 2.80
C ALA A 32 1.49 3.54 2.36
N THR A 33 1.51 4.00 1.10
CA THR A 33 2.56 4.92 0.61
C THR A 33 2.49 6.28 1.31
N PHE A 34 1.30 6.89 1.41
CA PHE A 34 1.16 8.18 2.07
C PHE A 34 1.48 8.11 3.57
N VAL A 35 1.07 7.06 4.27
CA VAL A 35 1.43 6.89 5.68
C VAL A 35 2.95 6.72 5.84
N ALA A 36 3.57 5.89 5.01
CA ALA A 36 5.02 5.69 5.07
C ALA A 36 5.79 6.98 4.77
N LEU A 37 5.39 7.72 3.74
CA LEU A 37 6.00 9.01 3.39
C LEU A 37 5.80 10.06 4.48
N SER A 38 4.60 10.15 5.05
CA SER A 38 4.30 11.09 6.13
C SER A 38 5.14 10.83 7.37
N LEU A 39 5.24 9.56 7.80
CA LEU A 39 6.02 9.19 8.99
C LEU A 39 7.52 9.32 8.77
N THR A 40 8.04 8.89 7.62
CA THR A 40 9.47 9.03 7.30
C THR A 40 9.89 10.48 7.24
N THR A 41 9.04 11.35 6.69
CA THR A 41 9.27 12.80 6.64
C THR A 41 9.17 13.44 8.03
N TYR A 42 8.17 13.04 8.83
CA TYR A 42 7.97 13.57 10.19
C TYR A 42 9.14 13.22 11.13
N PHE A 43 9.63 11.98 11.07
CA PHE A 43 10.75 11.52 11.89
C PHE A 43 12.14 11.84 11.30
N GLY A 44 12.21 12.39 10.08
CA GLY A 44 13.48 12.68 9.39
C GLY A 44 14.34 11.43 9.18
N LEU A 45 13.73 10.32 8.78
CA LEU A 45 14.42 9.04 8.63
C LEU A 45 15.11 8.96 7.27
N ASP A 46 16.45 9.01 7.27
CA ASP A 46 17.26 8.85 6.04
C ASP A 46 17.88 7.45 5.91
N GLN A 47 18.00 6.72 7.02
CA GLN A 47 18.59 5.38 7.05
C GLN A 47 17.59 4.32 6.54
N PRO A 48 17.94 3.49 5.53
CA PRO A 48 17.03 2.49 4.97
C PRO A 48 16.55 1.44 5.99
N GLY A 49 17.39 1.10 6.97
CA GLY A 49 17.02 0.21 8.07
C GLY A 49 15.84 0.72 8.87
N ARG A 50 15.81 2.02 9.22
CA ARG A 50 14.69 2.62 9.96
C ARG A 50 13.45 2.77 9.11
N ILE A 51 13.63 3.13 7.84
CA ILE A 51 12.54 3.24 6.86
C ILE A 51 11.84 1.88 6.69
N SER A 52 12.57 0.77 6.70
CA SER A 52 12.00 -0.58 6.55
C SER A 52 10.91 -0.89 7.59
N PHE A 53 11.11 -0.52 8.85
CA PHE A 53 10.11 -0.69 9.90
C PHE A 53 8.84 0.09 9.62
N VAL A 54 8.98 1.33 9.13
CA VAL A 54 7.84 2.15 8.75
C VAL A 54 7.09 1.55 7.56
N LEU A 55 7.82 1.01 6.56
CA LEU A 55 7.23 0.34 5.40
C LEU A 55 6.39 -0.88 5.83
N PHE A 56 6.95 -1.76 6.67
CA PHE A 56 6.22 -2.93 7.15
C PHE A 56 5.06 -2.56 8.08
N ALA A 57 5.21 -1.53 8.91
CA ALA A 57 4.13 -1.07 9.79
C ALA A 57 2.97 -0.41 9.03
N SER A 58 3.21 0.15 7.84
CA SER A 58 2.13 0.72 7.02
C SER A 58 1.41 -0.31 6.16
N MET A 59 1.96 -1.52 5.98
CA MET A 59 1.29 -2.59 5.21
C MET A 59 -0.07 -3.03 5.78
N PRO A 60 -0.24 -3.29 7.09
CA PRO A 60 -1.55 -3.60 7.67
C PRO A 60 -2.57 -2.47 7.47
N LEU A 61 -2.13 -1.21 7.43
CA LEU A 61 -3.01 -0.08 7.17
C LEU A 61 -3.62 -0.11 5.77
N ALA A 62 -2.92 -0.63 4.76
CA ALA A 62 -3.50 -0.78 3.42
C ALA A 62 -4.74 -1.69 3.44
N TRP A 63 -4.72 -2.74 4.26
CA TRP A 63 -5.86 -3.65 4.45
C TRP A 63 -6.99 -3.01 5.29
N LEU A 64 -6.66 -2.13 6.23
CA LEU A 64 -7.68 -1.34 6.92
C LEU A 64 -8.35 -0.36 5.96
N GLY A 65 -7.58 0.26 5.07
CA GLY A 65 -8.08 1.12 4.00
C GLY A 65 -9.09 0.42 3.10
N THR A 66 -8.81 -0.83 2.68
CA THR A 66 -9.75 -1.58 1.85
C THR A 66 -11.03 -1.95 2.56
N ARG A 67 -10.96 -2.30 3.86
CA ARG A 67 -12.16 -2.57 4.65
C ARG A 67 -13.04 -1.32 4.76
N LEU A 68 -12.44 -0.16 4.98
CA LEU A 68 -13.17 1.11 5.00
C LEU A 68 -13.79 1.41 3.65
N GLU A 69 -13.06 1.24 2.55
CA GLU A 69 -13.59 1.45 1.21
C GLU A 69 -14.74 0.48 0.89
N ALA A 70 -14.61 -0.80 1.27
CA ALA A 70 -15.66 -1.79 1.11
C ALA A 70 -16.95 -1.40 1.86
N LEU A 71 -16.82 -0.95 3.12
CA LEU A 71 -17.95 -0.46 3.91
C LEU A 71 -18.60 0.78 3.27
N LEU A 72 -17.81 1.71 2.74
CA LEU A 72 -18.34 2.89 2.04
C LEU A 72 -19.09 2.49 0.77
N ARG A 73 -18.55 1.54 0.00
CA ARG A 73 -19.20 1.00 -1.21
C ARG A 73 -20.52 0.31 -0.90
N GLU A 74 -20.60 -0.45 0.20
CA GLU A 74 -21.86 -1.06 0.65
C GLU A 74 -22.92 -0.02 0.99
N GLN A 75 -22.53 1.06 1.68
CA GLN A 75 -23.45 2.17 1.97
C GLN A 75 -23.93 2.87 0.69
N ASP A 76 -23.06 3.00 -0.31
CA ASP A 76 -23.42 3.59 -1.61
C ASP A 76 -24.33 2.71 -2.47
N ARG A 77 -24.42 1.40 -2.19
CA ARG A 77 -25.41 0.52 -2.83
C ARG A 77 -26.86 0.96 -2.58
N SER A 78 -27.15 1.54 -1.42
CA SER A 78 -28.47 2.12 -1.15
C SER A 78 -28.76 3.33 -2.03
N ASN A 79 -27.73 4.13 -2.35
CA ASN A 79 -27.85 5.29 -3.24
C ASN A 79 -28.05 4.83 -4.69
N TYR A 80 -27.41 3.74 -5.09
CA TYR A 80 -27.60 3.11 -6.40
C TYR A 80 -29.06 2.66 -6.62
N ASN A 81 -29.69 2.00 -5.64
CA ASN A 81 -31.11 1.62 -5.73
C ASN A 81 -32.04 2.84 -5.88
N ARG A 82 -31.73 3.96 -5.21
CA ARG A 82 -32.48 5.22 -5.37
C ARG A 82 -32.32 5.78 -6.78
N LEU A 83 -31.14 5.66 -7.38
CA LEU A 83 -30.86 6.07 -8.75
C LEU A 83 -31.62 5.19 -9.76
N LEU A 84 -31.66 3.88 -9.56
CA LEU A 84 -32.48 2.94 -10.36
C LEU A 84 -33.97 3.28 -10.32
N ASN A 85 -34.50 3.60 -9.14
CA ASN A 85 -35.89 4.03 -8.99
C ASN A 85 -36.15 5.39 -9.66
N TRP A 86 -35.17 6.30 -9.63
CA TRP A 86 -35.25 7.57 -10.33
C TRP A 86 -35.29 7.42 -11.85
N VAL A 87 -34.49 6.52 -12.43
CA VAL A 87 -34.53 6.23 -13.88
C VAL A 87 -35.93 5.77 -14.33
N ARG A 88 -36.64 5.03 -13.47
CA ARG A 88 -38.01 4.57 -13.75
C ARG A 88 -39.07 5.67 -13.65
N ASN A 89 -38.82 6.74 -12.89
CA ASN A 89 -39.73 7.87 -12.71
C ASN A 89 -38.93 9.16 -12.44
N PRO A 90 -38.41 9.83 -13.49
CA PRO A 90 -37.51 10.97 -13.34
C PRO A 90 -38.29 12.22 -12.90
N LYS A 91 -38.48 12.36 -11.58
CA LYS A 91 -39.16 13.53 -10.99
C LYS A 91 -38.26 14.77 -10.83
N ASN A 92 -36.94 14.58 -10.75
CA ASN A 92 -35.97 15.66 -10.48
C ASN A 92 -34.68 15.51 -11.31
N PRO A 93 -34.36 16.42 -12.25
CA PRO A 93 -33.20 16.30 -13.14
C PRO A 93 -31.83 16.30 -12.42
N HIS A 94 -31.71 17.00 -11.29
CA HIS A 94 -30.43 17.18 -10.56
C HIS A 94 -30.13 16.12 -9.51
N LEU A 95 -31.03 15.14 -9.34
CA LEU A 95 -30.89 14.10 -8.32
C LEU A 95 -29.64 13.21 -8.53
N PRO A 96 -29.24 12.83 -9.77
CA PRO A 96 -28.03 12.04 -10.00
C PRO A 96 -26.74 12.75 -9.60
N SER A 97 -26.57 14.03 -9.99
CA SER A 97 -25.34 14.79 -9.70
C SER A 97 -25.18 15.04 -8.20
N LEU A 98 -26.28 15.34 -7.50
CA LEU A 98 -26.26 15.53 -6.05
C LEU A 98 -25.86 14.25 -5.29
N ILE A 99 -26.34 13.08 -5.74
CA ILE A 99 -25.97 11.79 -5.14
C ILE A 99 -24.47 11.53 -5.32
N VAL A 100 -23.95 11.72 -6.54
CA VAL A 100 -22.52 11.51 -6.83
C VAL A 100 -21.67 12.46 -5.99
N MET A 101 -21.98 13.75 -5.98
CA MET A 101 -21.19 14.76 -5.26
C MET A 101 -21.20 14.52 -3.75
N ARG A 102 -22.35 14.10 -3.19
CA ARG A 102 -22.46 13.73 -1.77
C ARG A 102 -21.67 12.45 -1.44
N SER A 103 -21.70 11.44 -2.30
CA SER A 103 -20.91 10.21 -2.12
C SER A 103 -19.42 10.51 -2.18
N VAL A 104 -18.96 11.27 -3.19
CA VAL A 104 -17.56 11.69 -3.32
C VAL A 104 -17.10 12.50 -2.11
N GLY A 105 -17.90 13.49 -1.68
CA GLY A 105 -17.58 14.30 -0.50
C GLY A 105 -17.52 13.48 0.78
N ARG A 106 -18.46 12.55 0.98
CA ARG A 106 -18.45 11.64 2.12
C ARG A 106 -17.22 10.73 2.12
N THR A 107 -16.90 10.13 0.97
CA THR A 107 -15.71 9.29 0.81
C THR A 107 -14.46 10.09 1.08
N PHE A 108 -14.32 11.30 0.54
CA PHE A 108 -13.18 12.17 0.82
C PHE A 108 -13.02 12.45 2.32
N VAL A 109 -14.09 12.86 3.01
CA VAL A 109 -14.05 13.18 4.44
C VAL A 109 -13.76 11.95 5.30
N LEU A 110 -14.46 10.83 5.07
CA LEU A 110 -14.29 9.63 5.88
C LEU A 110 -12.94 8.96 5.63
N SER A 111 -12.49 8.89 4.38
CA SER A 111 -11.16 8.37 4.04
C SER A 111 -10.06 9.26 4.61
N GLY A 112 -10.22 10.59 4.49
CA GLY A 112 -9.27 11.56 5.01
C GLY A 112 -9.15 11.51 6.53
N LEU A 113 -10.28 11.45 7.25
CA LEU A 113 -10.29 11.31 8.71
C LEU A 113 -9.68 9.98 9.14
N ALA A 114 -10.05 8.87 8.50
CA ALA A 114 -9.50 7.56 8.83
C ALA A 114 -7.98 7.53 8.59
N PHE A 115 -7.52 8.08 7.47
CA PHE A 115 -6.10 8.23 7.19
C PHE A 115 -5.39 9.06 8.27
N TYR A 116 -5.94 10.21 8.63
CA TYR A 116 -5.35 11.10 9.63
C TYR A 116 -5.23 10.43 11.01
N VAL A 117 -6.29 9.75 11.46
CA VAL A 117 -6.29 8.97 12.71
C VAL A 117 -5.24 7.87 12.65
N ALA A 118 -5.13 7.17 11.52
CA ALA A 118 -4.18 6.07 11.36
C ALA A 118 -2.72 6.56 11.38
N VAL A 119 -2.42 7.70 10.74
CA VAL A 119 -1.09 8.35 10.81
C VAL A 119 -0.76 8.75 12.25
N ILE A 120 -1.69 9.38 12.97
CA ILE A 120 -1.48 9.77 14.36
C ILE A 120 -1.22 8.54 15.25
N ALA A 121 -2.03 7.50 15.09
CA ALA A 121 -1.87 6.26 15.85
C ALA A 121 -0.48 5.64 15.62
N LEU A 122 -0.03 5.55 14.37
CA LEU A 122 1.31 5.07 14.06
C LEU A 122 2.40 6.01 14.59
N MET A 123 2.21 7.33 14.48
CA MET A 123 3.18 8.31 14.97
C MET A 123 3.42 8.15 16.46
N TYR A 124 2.36 8.01 17.27
CA TYR A 124 2.50 7.75 18.71
C TYR A 124 3.14 6.39 18.99
N ALA A 125 2.75 5.35 18.24
CA ALA A 125 3.36 4.03 18.37
C ALA A 125 4.87 4.05 18.08
N PHE A 126 5.28 4.71 16.99
CA PHE A 126 6.68 4.87 16.62
C PHE A 126 7.44 5.76 17.61
N LYS A 127 6.83 6.84 18.11
CA LYS A 127 7.46 7.69 19.14
C LYS A 127 7.75 6.90 20.42
N ALA A 128 6.80 6.07 20.87
CA ALA A 128 7.01 5.19 22.01
C ALA A 128 8.08 4.12 21.72
N PHE A 129 8.06 3.53 20.52
CA PHE A 129 9.02 2.52 20.10
C PHE A 129 10.46 3.05 20.01
N PHE A 130 10.66 4.24 19.42
CA PHE A 130 11.95 4.92 19.35
C PHE A 130 12.47 5.31 20.74
N ALA A 131 11.58 5.69 21.66
CA ALA A 131 11.96 5.99 23.04
C ALA A 131 12.44 4.74 23.81
N LEU A 132 11.85 3.57 23.53
CA LEU A 132 12.21 2.30 24.17
C LEU A 132 13.50 1.67 23.59
N TYR A 133 13.78 1.87 22.30
CA TYR A 133 14.91 1.25 21.61
C TYR A 133 15.75 2.24 20.79
N PRO A 134 16.41 3.22 21.43
CA PRO A 134 17.15 4.27 20.72
C PRO A 134 18.36 3.76 19.91
N SER A 135 18.95 2.60 20.25
CA SER A 135 20.22 2.12 19.69
C SER A 135 20.15 0.85 18.83
N ARG A 136 18.98 0.20 18.71
CA ARG A 136 18.85 -1.11 18.03
C ARG A 136 18.28 -1.08 16.61
N LEU A 137 18.15 0.11 16.02
CA LEU A 137 17.48 0.27 14.72
C LEU A 137 18.44 0.41 13.53
N ASP A 138 19.75 0.41 13.78
CA ASP A 138 20.76 0.22 12.73
C ASP A 138 20.93 -1.28 12.44
N ILE A 139 19.87 -1.87 11.89
CA ILE A 139 20.03 -3.10 11.13
C ILE A 139 20.68 -2.66 9.83
N GLY A 140 21.83 -3.24 9.45
CA GLY A 140 22.58 -2.93 8.23
C GLY A 140 21.84 -3.24 6.91
N VAL A 141 20.52 -3.13 6.90
CA VAL A 141 19.63 -3.23 5.75
C VAL A 141 19.91 -2.06 4.82
N THR A 142 20.32 -2.39 3.62
CA THR A 142 20.49 -1.45 2.51
C THR A 142 19.31 -1.52 1.55
N TRP A 143 19.12 -0.50 0.73
CA TRP A 143 18.06 -0.45 -0.29
C TRP A 143 17.97 -1.70 -1.19
N PRO A 144 19.08 -2.31 -1.65
CA PRO A 144 19.01 -3.55 -2.42
C PRO A 144 18.23 -4.67 -1.73
N HIS A 145 18.34 -4.81 -0.40
CA HIS A 145 17.59 -5.83 0.34
C HIS A 145 16.08 -5.55 0.29
N LEU A 146 15.68 -4.28 0.36
CA LEU A 146 14.28 -3.87 0.24
C LEU A 146 13.75 -4.07 -1.19
N TRP A 147 14.56 -3.80 -2.21
CA TRP A 147 14.15 -4.07 -3.60
C TRP A 147 13.99 -5.55 -3.89
N VAL A 148 14.87 -6.41 -3.37
CA VAL A 148 14.70 -7.87 -3.46
C VAL A 148 13.42 -8.33 -2.75
N ALA A 149 13.08 -7.73 -1.61
CA ALA A 149 11.80 -8.02 -0.94
C ALA A 149 10.60 -7.54 -1.77
N ALA A 150 10.71 -6.39 -2.45
CA ALA A 150 9.64 -5.85 -3.30
C ALA A 150 9.40 -6.69 -4.56
N THR A 151 10.47 -7.20 -5.20
CA THR A 151 10.34 -8.01 -6.42
C THR A 151 9.63 -9.34 -6.17
N LEU A 152 9.59 -9.85 -4.93
CA LEU A 152 8.78 -11.01 -4.56
C LEU A 152 7.29 -10.81 -4.88
N GLY A 153 6.78 -9.57 -4.72
CA GLY A 153 5.42 -9.22 -5.12
C GLY A 153 5.18 -9.41 -6.62
N GLY A 154 6.06 -8.88 -7.45
CA GLY A 154 6.03 -9.09 -8.90
C GLY A 154 6.23 -10.54 -9.32
N LEU A 155 7.03 -11.32 -8.59
CA LEU A 155 7.18 -12.75 -8.85
C LEU A 155 5.89 -13.51 -8.58
N MET A 156 5.23 -13.24 -7.46
CA MET A 156 3.93 -13.84 -7.14
C MET A 156 2.87 -13.52 -8.21
N ALA A 157 2.93 -12.33 -8.81
CA ALA A 157 2.05 -11.87 -9.88
C ALA A 157 2.01 -12.79 -11.10
N LEU A 158 3.12 -13.45 -11.42
CA LEU A 158 3.21 -14.32 -12.59
C LEU A 158 2.33 -15.57 -12.46
N ARG A 159 1.97 -15.98 -11.23
CA ARG A 159 1.14 -17.16 -10.89
C ARG A 159 1.52 -18.46 -11.62
N LEU A 160 2.69 -18.51 -12.24
CA LEU A 160 3.13 -19.58 -13.11
C LEU A 160 4.26 -20.36 -12.43
N LYS A 161 3.98 -21.60 -12.03
CA LYS A 161 4.95 -22.48 -11.37
C LYS A 161 6.25 -22.65 -12.17
N ARG A 162 6.16 -22.59 -13.50
CA ARG A 162 7.31 -22.69 -14.42
C ARG A 162 8.20 -21.44 -14.41
N ALA A 163 7.63 -20.25 -14.20
CA ALA A 163 8.41 -19.01 -14.12
C ALA A 163 9.30 -19.01 -12.86
N TYR A 164 8.80 -19.53 -11.74
CA TYR A 164 9.61 -19.70 -10.52
C TYR A 164 10.80 -20.64 -10.74
N ALA A 165 10.62 -21.73 -11.48
CA ALA A 165 11.69 -22.67 -11.79
C ALA A 165 12.77 -22.06 -12.69
N VAL A 166 12.37 -21.31 -13.74
CA VAL A 166 13.32 -20.62 -14.63
C VAL A 166 14.10 -19.54 -13.87
N LEU A 167 13.44 -18.80 -12.97
CA LEU A 167 14.10 -17.79 -12.16
C LEU A 167 15.06 -18.39 -11.14
N ALA A 168 14.67 -19.48 -10.47
CA ALA A 168 15.55 -20.21 -9.56
C ALA A 168 16.78 -20.76 -10.30
N ALA A 169 16.60 -21.32 -11.50
CA ALA A 169 17.70 -21.78 -12.34
C ALA A 169 18.62 -20.62 -12.77
N GLY A 170 18.05 -19.46 -13.13
CA GLY A 170 18.80 -18.24 -13.45
C GLY A 170 19.63 -17.74 -12.27
N ILE A 171 19.05 -17.66 -11.07
CA ILE A 171 19.75 -17.27 -9.84
C ILE A 171 20.89 -18.25 -9.54
N PHE A 172 20.63 -19.56 -9.66
CA PHE A 172 21.63 -20.59 -9.41
C PHE A 172 22.82 -20.49 -10.37
N LEU A 173 22.54 -20.27 -11.66
CA LEU A 173 23.57 -20.06 -12.68
C LEU A 173 24.38 -18.79 -12.41
N PHE A 174 23.71 -17.71 -12.00
CA PHE A 174 24.36 -16.46 -11.61
C PHE A 174 25.25 -16.62 -10.36
N MET A 175 24.79 -17.38 -9.36
CA MET A 175 25.59 -17.71 -8.17
C MET A 175 26.84 -18.51 -8.54
N ILE A 176 26.70 -19.53 -9.40
CA ILE A 176 27.84 -20.30 -9.89
C ILE A 176 28.84 -19.39 -10.60
N PHE A 177 28.36 -18.49 -11.45
CA PHE A 177 29.23 -17.58 -12.22
C PHE A 177 29.98 -16.59 -11.32
N ILE A 178 29.31 -16.01 -10.32
CA ILE A 178 29.94 -15.12 -9.33
C ILE A 178 30.97 -15.89 -8.49
N PHE A 179 30.66 -17.12 -8.10
CA PHE A 179 31.55 -17.94 -7.30
C PHE A 179 32.80 -18.34 -8.09
N TRP A 180 32.62 -18.65 -9.38
CA TRP A 180 33.73 -18.98 -10.28
C TRP A 180 34.60 -17.77 -10.63
N GLY A 181 34.02 -16.58 -10.80
CA GLY A 181 34.78 -15.36 -11.07
C GLY A 181 35.53 -14.77 -9.86
N ARG A 182 35.33 -15.34 -8.67
CA ARG A 182 36.04 -14.96 -7.43
C ARG A 182 37.24 -15.88 -7.10
N PHE A 183 37.41 -16.99 -7.82
CA PHE A 183 38.57 -17.88 -7.77
C PHE A 183 39.43 -17.69 -9.01
#